data_AF-A0A7W8HE96-F1
#
_entry.id   AF-A0A7W8HE96-F1
#
_cell.length_a   1.000
_cell.length_b   1.000
_cell.length_c   1.000
_cell.angle_alpha   90.00
_cell.angle_beta   90.00
_cell.angle_gamma   90.00
#
_symmetry.space_group_name_H-M   'P 1'
#
loop_
_entity.id
_entity.type
_entity.pdbx_description
1 polymer ?
#
loop_
_entity_poly.entity_id
_entity_poly.type
_entity_poly.pdbx_seq_one_letter_code
_entity_poly.pdbx_strand_id
1 'polypeptide(L)'
;MKQQTKATQPGKKKQSLRQILILHGMISKKYNETFSKIIALSSALIMDDAVNSTEDAALSFQKRSHYDRIFGGDVSKLPGSDMDPRQLFLDKKLPVDIFMAIGKDDSLLEKNRSYKQFLEENGASLFYYEDEGAHEWNFWNRNIKKGIEWLDQ
;
A
#
# COMPACT_ATOMS: atom_id res chain seq x y z
N MET A 1 -15.48 -27.55 -58.76
CA MET A 1 -15.32 -27.58 -57.30
C MET A 1 -14.29 -26.52 -56.90
N LYS A 2 -14.72 -25.40 -56.30
CA LYS A 2 -13.82 -24.31 -55.86
C LYS A 2 -13.59 -24.46 -54.35
N GLN A 3 -12.32 -24.59 -53.94
CA GLN A 3 -11.91 -24.59 -52.53
C GLN A 3 -12.00 -23.14 -51.99
N GLN A 4 -12.71 -22.94 -50.87
CA GLN A 4 -12.72 -21.68 -50.14
C GLN A 4 -11.60 -21.68 -49.10
N THR A 5 -10.66 -20.77 -49.28
CA THR A 5 -9.65 -20.39 -48.28
C THR A 5 -10.30 -19.58 -47.16
N LYS A 6 -10.26 -20.09 -45.91
CA LYS A 6 -10.63 -19.30 -44.72
C LYS A 6 -9.47 -18.37 -44.36
N ALA A 7 -9.70 -17.07 -44.48
CA ALA A 7 -8.81 -16.04 -43.98
C ALA A 7 -8.80 -16.06 -42.43
N THR A 8 -7.62 -16.21 -41.85
CA THR A 8 -7.38 -16.10 -40.41
C THR A 8 -7.51 -14.63 -39.99
N GLN A 9 -8.44 -14.32 -39.09
CA GLN A 9 -8.56 -12.97 -38.51
C GLN A 9 -7.37 -12.69 -37.56
N PRO A 10 -6.83 -11.45 -37.53
CA PRO A 10 -5.78 -11.09 -36.59
C PRO A 10 -6.31 -11.12 -35.15
N GLY A 11 -5.58 -11.78 -34.25
CA GLY A 11 -5.93 -11.92 -32.85
C GLY A 11 -6.12 -10.55 -32.18
N LYS A 12 -7.30 -10.32 -31.59
CA LYS A 12 -7.53 -9.21 -30.68
C LYS A 12 -6.60 -9.39 -29.47
N LYS A 13 -5.56 -8.57 -29.36
CA LYS A 13 -4.78 -8.45 -28.13
C LYS A 13 -5.75 -8.04 -27.02
N LYS A 14 -5.97 -8.92 -26.04
CA LYS A 14 -6.65 -8.57 -24.79
C LYS A 14 -5.81 -7.49 -24.11
N GLN A 15 -6.24 -6.23 -24.18
CA GLN A 15 -5.80 -5.23 -23.22
C GLN A 15 -6.33 -5.70 -21.86
N SER A 16 -5.43 -6.19 -21.01
CA SER A 16 -5.77 -6.51 -19.63
C SER A 16 -6.01 -5.18 -18.90
N LEU A 17 -7.27 -4.89 -18.58
CA LEU A 17 -7.64 -3.84 -17.64
C LEU A 17 -7.01 -4.18 -16.28
N ARG A 18 -5.85 -3.58 -15.98
CA ARG A 18 -5.22 -3.66 -14.67
C ARG A 18 -5.93 -2.63 -13.78
N GLN A 19 -6.84 -3.12 -12.95
CA GLN A 19 -7.56 -2.30 -11.98
C GLN A 19 -6.56 -1.70 -10.97
N ILE A 20 -6.64 -0.39 -10.78
CA ILE A 20 -5.85 0.39 -9.82
C ILE A 20 -6.61 0.39 -8.51
N LEU A 21 -5.96 0.01 -7.39
CA LEU A 21 -6.58 0.02 -6.06
C LEU A 21 -5.87 1.00 -5.13
N ILE A 22 -6.67 1.89 -4.54
CA ILE A 22 -6.27 2.88 -3.52
C ILE A 22 -6.42 2.20 -2.14
N LEU A 23 -5.30 2.16 -1.41
CA LEU A 23 -5.05 1.72 -0.01
C LEU A 23 -6.13 0.97 0.79
N HIS A 24 -5.81 -0.28 1.16
CA HIS A 24 -5.42 -0.66 2.53
C HIS A 24 -4.29 -1.69 2.39
N GLY A 25 -3.13 -1.45 3.03
CA GLY A 25 -1.85 -2.15 2.82
C GLY A 25 -1.86 -3.69 2.99
N MET A 26 -2.96 -4.29 3.45
CA MET A 26 -3.10 -5.75 3.56
C MET A 26 -3.49 -6.44 2.24
N ILE A 27 -3.95 -5.71 1.22
CA ILE A 27 -4.43 -6.30 -0.04
C ILE A 27 -3.28 -6.81 -0.93
N SER A 28 -2.06 -6.30 -0.74
CA SER A 28 -0.88 -6.73 -1.52
C SER A 28 -0.48 -8.19 -1.25
N LYS A 29 -0.73 -8.70 -0.03
CA LYS A 29 -0.38 -10.08 0.39
C LYS A 29 -0.92 -11.18 -0.54
N LYS A 30 -2.11 -10.99 -1.12
CA LYS A 30 -2.85 -12.05 -1.84
C LYS A 30 -2.78 -11.93 -3.37
N TYR A 31 -2.26 -10.81 -3.89
CA TYR A 31 -2.42 -10.42 -5.28
C TYR A 31 -1.17 -9.75 -5.85
N ASN A 32 -0.01 -10.06 -5.33
CA ASN A 32 1.25 -9.54 -5.82
C ASN A 32 1.62 -10.07 -7.23
N GLU A 33 1.02 -11.18 -7.66
CA GLU A 33 0.96 -11.63 -9.06
C GLU A 33 -0.03 -10.81 -9.92
N THR A 34 -0.92 -10.05 -9.28
CA THR A 34 -1.98 -9.24 -9.91
C THR A 34 -1.59 -7.77 -10.01
N PHE A 35 -0.90 -7.23 -9.01
CA PHE A 35 -0.54 -5.82 -8.91
C PHE A 35 0.98 -5.65 -8.89
N SER A 36 1.49 -4.90 -9.87
CA SER A 36 2.92 -4.61 -10.02
C SER A 36 3.34 -3.26 -9.44
N LYS A 37 2.40 -2.37 -9.11
CA LYS A 37 2.67 -1.02 -8.57
C LYS A 37 1.69 -0.69 -7.43
N ILE A 38 2.15 0.07 -6.44
CA ILE A 38 1.37 0.53 -5.27
C ILE A 38 1.40 2.05 -5.19
N ILE A 39 0.26 2.68 -4.93
CA ILE A 39 0.16 4.08 -4.52
C ILE A 39 -0.25 4.14 -3.06
N ALA A 40 0.57 4.76 -2.23
CA ALA A 40 0.45 4.90 -0.79
C ALA A 40 0.32 6.37 -0.38
N LEU A 41 -0.85 6.77 0.13
CA LEU A 41 -1.14 8.15 0.52
C LEU A 41 -1.49 8.18 2.00
N SER A 42 -0.74 8.94 2.81
CA SER A 42 -0.93 9.03 4.26
C SER A 42 -1.09 7.67 4.96
N SER A 43 -0.16 6.74 4.71
CA SER A 43 -0.31 5.35 5.17
C SER A 43 -0.35 5.26 6.70
N ALA A 44 -1.37 4.57 7.22
CA ALA A 44 -1.55 4.26 8.64
C ALA A 44 -0.59 3.14 9.09
N LEU A 45 0.70 3.47 9.19
CA LEU A 45 1.78 2.57 9.60
C LEU A 45 1.92 2.54 11.13
N ILE A 46 0.82 2.15 11.79
CA ILE A 46 0.60 2.30 13.24
C ILE A 46 0.91 1.04 14.05
N MET A 47 1.70 0.11 13.51
CA MET A 47 1.97 -1.18 14.15
C MET A 47 2.58 -1.01 15.54
N ASP A 48 3.52 -0.07 15.71
CA ASP A 48 4.14 0.20 17.00
C ASP A 48 3.13 0.82 18.00
N ASP A 49 2.18 1.63 17.53
CA ASP A 49 1.12 2.17 18.39
C ASP A 49 0.16 1.07 18.82
N ALA A 50 -0.18 0.18 17.89
CA ALA A 50 -1.02 -0.97 18.16
C ALA A 50 -0.37 -1.87 19.20
N VAL A 51 0.91 -2.22 19.06
CA VAL A 51 1.67 -3.05 20.01
C VAL A 51 1.78 -2.38 21.39
N ASN A 52 2.00 -1.06 21.45
CA ASN A 52 2.17 -0.34 22.71
C ASN A 52 0.86 0.20 23.31
N SER A 53 -0.28 -0.04 22.67
CA SER A 53 -1.59 0.43 23.15
C SER A 53 -2.00 -0.19 24.50
N THR A 54 -2.85 0.53 25.23
CA THR A 54 -3.45 0.07 26.49
C THR A 54 -4.96 0.27 26.46
N GLU A 55 -5.69 -0.24 27.45
CA GLU A 55 -7.14 0.01 27.55
C GLU A 55 -7.49 1.43 28.03
N ASP A 56 -6.51 2.15 28.56
CA ASP A 56 -6.66 3.49 29.15
C ASP A 56 -6.65 4.60 28.10
N ALA A 57 -6.48 4.26 26.81
CA ALA A 57 -6.48 5.24 25.74
C ALA A 57 -7.80 6.05 25.73
N ALA A 58 -7.69 7.37 25.62
CA ALA A 58 -8.84 8.27 25.67
C ALA A 58 -9.82 8.04 24.51
N LEU A 59 -9.31 7.63 23.35
CA LEU A 59 -10.09 7.36 22.15
C LEU A 59 -10.28 5.86 21.98
N SER A 60 -11.52 5.44 21.76
CA SER A 60 -11.89 4.02 21.67
C SER A 60 -11.13 3.26 20.59
N PHE A 61 -10.78 3.92 19.48
CA PHE A 61 -10.04 3.31 18.37
C PHE A 61 -8.54 3.16 18.62
N GLN A 62 -8.03 3.70 19.74
CA GLN A 62 -6.63 3.56 20.15
C GLN A 62 -6.46 2.56 21.29
N LYS A 63 -7.54 1.95 21.76
CA LYS A 63 -7.50 0.96 22.84
C LYS A 63 -6.93 -0.36 22.35
N ARG A 64 -6.23 -1.07 23.25
CA ARG A 64 -5.71 -2.44 23.00
C ARG A 64 -6.80 -3.35 22.43
N SER A 65 -7.97 -3.41 23.05
CA SER A 65 -9.11 -4.24 22.65
C SER A 65 -9.64 -3.89 21.26
N HIS A 66 -9.56 -2.62 20.86
CA HIS A 66 -9.90 -2.22 19.49
C HIS A 66 -8.90 -2.78 18.49
N TYR A 67 -7.60 -2.59 18.76
CA TYR A 67 -6.56 -3.13 17.90
C TYR A 67 -6.60 -4.66 17.85
N ASP A 68 -6.80 -5.35 18.98
CA ASP A 68 -6.92 -6.80 19.01
C ASP A 68 -8.06 -7.29 18.10
N ARG A 69 -9.19 -6.56 18.09
CA ARG A 69 -10.31 -6.88 17.21
C ARG A 69 -9.98 -6.67 15.73
N ILE A 70 -9.27 -5.59 15.39
CA ILE A 70 -8.91 -5.26 14.00
C ILE A 70 -7.85 -6.23 13.47
N PHE A 71 -6.88 -6.59 14.31
CA PHE A 71 -5.76 -7.45 13.97
C PHE A 71 -6.00 -8.93 14.35
N GLY A 72 -7.25 -9.30 14.64
CA GLY A 72 -7.65 -10.71 14.77
C GLY A 72 -7.06 -11.46 15.96
N GLY A 73 -6.66 -10.75 17.02
CA GLY A 73 -6.11 -11.35 18.23
C GLY A 73 -5.08 -10.46 18.90
N ASP A 74 -4.26 -11.08 19.74
CA ASP A 74 -3.21 -10.42 20.53
C ASP A 74 -2.21 -9.63 19.67
N VAL A 75 -2.29 -8.29 19.74
CA VAL A 75 -1.46 -7.38 18.95
C VAL A 75 0.02 -7.42 19.31
N SER A 76 0.42 -8.01 20.44
CA SER A 76 1.84 -8.24 20.73
C SER A 76 2.51 -9.18 19.73
N LYS A 77 1.71 -9.96 19.00
CA LYS A 77 2.15 -10.87 17.93
C LYS A 77 2.16 -10.21 16.55
N LEU A 78 1.83 -8.92 16.44
CA LEU A 78 1.85 -8.20 15.17
C LEU A 78 3.23 -8.13 14.52
N PRO A 79 4.33 -7.80 15.24
CA PRO A 79 5.64 -7.73 14.62
C PRO A 79 6.04 -9.08 14.02
N GLY A 80 6.43 -9.08 12.75
CA GLY A 80 6.77 -10.33 12.04
C GLY A 80 5.56 -11.19 11.65
N SER A 81 4.34 -10.72 11.86
CA SER A 81 3.13 -11.39 11.36
C SER A 81 2.89 -11.09 9.89
N ASP A 82 1.92 -11.79 9.31
CA ASP A 82 1.44 -11.55 7.95
C ASP A 82 0.56 -10.29 7.80
N MET A 83 0.40 -9.51 8.87
CA MET A 83 -0.20 -8.18 8.87
C MET A 83 0.83 -7.06 9.09
N ASP A 84 2.09 -7.40 9.36
CA ASP A 84 3.18 -6.43 9.46
C ASP A 84 3.64 -6.03 8.05
N PRO A 85 3.51 -4.76 7.64
CA PRO A 85 3.94 -4.28 6.33
C PRO A 85 5.44 -4.46 6.09
N ARG A 86 6.27 -4.50 7.14
CA ARG A 86 7.70 -4.76 7.02
C ARG A 86 7.95 -6.23 6.70
N GLN A 87 7.33 -7.14 7.46
CA GLN A 87 7.45 -8.57 7.19
C GLN A 87 6.90 -8.94 5.81
N LEU A 88 5.76 -8.37 5.43
CA LEU A 88 5.17 -8.57 4.11
C LEU A 88 6.11 -8.17 2.97
N PHE A 89 6.88 -7.10 3.14
CA PHE A 89 7.88 -6.70 2.16
C PHE A 89 9.02 -7.73 2.04
N LEU A 90 9.57 -8.16 3.18
CA LEU A 90 10.67 -9.13 3.24
C LEU A 90 10.29 -10.50 2.66
N ASP A 91 9.09 -10.99 2.99
CA ASP A 91 8.62 -12.31 2.59
C ASP A 91 8.42 -12.45 1.10
N LYS A 92 8.04 -11.35 0.42
CA LYS A 92 7.62 -11.43 -0.97
C LYS A 92 8.77 -11.21 -1.94
N LYS A 93 9.82 -10.44 -1.61
CA LYS A 93 10.92 -10.11 -2.54
C LYS A 93 10.42 -9.81 -3.96
N LEU A 94 9.27 -9.16 -4.08
CA LEU A 94 8.68 -8.86 -5.39
C LEU A 94 9.09 -7.47 -5.82
N PRO A 95 9.36 -7.27 -7.13
CA PRO A 95 9.62 -5.96 -7.69
C PRO A 95 8.29 -5.20 -7.77
N VAL A 96 7.80 -4.76 -6.62
CA VAL A 96 6.66 -3.85 -6.54
C VAL A 96 7.22 -2.45 -6.49
N ASP A 97 6.91 -1.67 -7.52
CA ASP A 97 7.18 -0.25 -7.47
C ASP A 97 6.21 0.41 -6.49
N ILE A 98 6.71 1.26 -5.62
CA ILE A 98 5.91 1.91 -4.58
C ILE A 98 6.00 3.41 -4.79
N PHE A 99 4.86 4.05 -4.94
CA PHE A 99 4.71 5.48 -4.79
C PHE A 99 4.18 5.77 -3.39
N MET A 100 4.87 6.59 -2.62
CA MET A 100 4.44 6.97 -1.27
C MET A 100 4.47 8.48 -1.08
N ALA A 101 3.33 9.04 -0.65
CA ALA A 101 3.16 10.45 -0.37
C ALA A 101 2.60 10.67 1.03
N ILE A 102 3.13 11.65 1.75
CA ILE A 102 2.67 12.04 3.07
C ILE A 102 2.68 13.57 3.22
N GLY A 103 1.72 14.10 3.97
CA GLY A 103 1.65 15.53 4.28
C GLY A 103 2.72 15.93 5.31
N LYS A 104 3.35 17.08 5.14
CA LYS A 104 4.34 17.61 6.10
C LYS A 104 3.73 17.94 7.48
N ASP A 105 2.42 18.20 7.51
CA ASP A 105 1.67 18.46 8.75
C ASP A 105 0.84 17.23 9.19
N ASP A 106 1.05 16.06 8.57
CA ASP A 106 0.34 14.83 8.91
C ASP A 106 0.95 14.20 10.17
N SER A 107 0.11 13.85 11.15
CA SER A 107 0.52 13.14 12.37
C SER A 107 1.23 11.80 12.12
N LEU A 108 1.07 11.23 10.92
CA LEU A 108 1.69 9.97 10.51
C LEU A 108 3.04 10.16 9.78
N LEU A 109 3.56 11.39 9.69
CA LEU A 109 4.79 11.72 8.96
C LEU A 109 5.98 10.85 9.37
N GLU A 110 6.30 10.83 10.66
CA GLU A 110 7.46 10.08 11.16
C GLU A 110 7.33 8.57 10.94
N LYS A 111 6.10 8.04 11.00
CA LYS A 111 5.84 6.62 10.72
C LYS A 111 6.08 6.30 9.25
N ASN A 112 5.69 7.19 8.34
CA ASN A 112 5.95 7.06 6.91
C ASN A 112 7.45 7.23 6.60
N ARG A 113 8.16 8.16 7.27
CA ARG A 113 9.63 8.30 7.15
C ARG A 113 10.37 7.04 7.61
N SER A 114 9.99 6.47 8.76
CA SER A 114 10.56 5.21 9.26
C SER A 114 10.34 4.05 8.29
N TYR A 115 9.14 3.91 7.73
CA TYR A 115 8.87 2.86 6.76
C TYR A 115 9.57 3.10 5.41
N LYS A 116 9.68 4.36 4.97
CA LYS A 116 10.48 4.75 3.80
C LYS A 116 11.94 4.31 3.97
N GLN A 117 12.55 4.61 5.11
CA GLN A 117 13.92 4.19 5.41
C GLN A 117 14.05 2.67 5.37
N PHE A 118 13.12 1.94 6.01
CA PHE A 118 13.11 0.48 5.95
C PHE A 118 13.02 -0.05 4.51
N LEU A 119 12.17 0.52 3.66
CA LEU A 119 12.04 0.12 2.26
C LEU A 119 13.32 0.36 1.46
N GLU A 120 13.95 1.52 1.64
CA GLU A 120 15.23 1.87 0.98
C GLU A 120 16.36 0.93 1.40
N GLU A 121 16.49 0.65 2.70
CA GLU A 121 17.51 -0.26 3.25
C GLU A 121 17.35 -1.69 2.73
N ASN A 122 16.13 -2.10 2.36
CA ASN A 122 15.83 -3.43 1.82
C ASN A 122 15.67 -3.45 0.29
N GLY A 123 16.10 -2.38 -0.40
CA GLY A 123 16.21 -2.34 -1.87
C GLY A 123 14.90 -2.22 -2.62
N ALA A 124 13.88 -1.59 -2.03
CA ALA A 124 12.60 -1.31 -2.70
C ALA A 124 12.76 -0.32 -3.87
N SER A 125 12.00 -0.53 -4.93
CA SER A 125 11.77 0.50 -5.96
C SER A 125 10.74 1.50 -5.41
N LEU A 126 11.22 2.62 -4.84
CA LEU A 126 10.41 3.57 -4.10
C LEU A 126 10.50 4.98 -4.70
N PHE A 127 9.36 5.55 -5.03
CA PHE A 127 9.17 6.98 -5.21
C PHE A 127 8.50 7.56 -3.97
N TYR A 128 9.26 8.27 -3.14
CA TYR A 128 8.75 8.92 -1.93
C TYR A 128 8.84 10.44 -2.05
N TYR A 129 7.79 11.13 -1.62
CA TYR A 129 7.85 12.58 -1.44
C TYR A 129 6.90 13.07 -0.35
N GLU A 130 7.29 14.18 0.25
CA GLU A 130 6.49 14.91 1.23
C GLU A 130 5.92 16.15 0.56
N ASP A 131 4.64 16.44 0.82
CA ASP A 131 3.94 17.58 0.22
C ASP A 131 3.22 18.39 1.29
N GLU A 132 2.84 19.62 0.98
CA GLU A 132 2.13 20.49 1.92
C GLU A 132 0.75 19.93 2.29
N GLY A 133 0.33 20.14 3.54
CA GLY A 133 -0.96 19.70 4.06
C GLY A 133 -0.87 18.59 5.11
N ALA A 134 -2.03 18.24 5.65
CA ALA A 134 -2.17 17.27 6.74
C ALA A 134 -2.93 16.00 6.27
N HIS A 135 -3.55 15.30 7.22
CA HIS A 135 -4.34 14.09 6.97
C HIS A 135 -5.74 14.41 6.39
N GLU A 136 -5.78 14.95 5.17
CA GLU A 136 -6.99 15.56 4.60
C GLU A 136 -7.24 15.24 3.11
N TRP A 137 -8.50 15.39 2.69
CA TRP A 137 -8.95 15.12 1.32
C TRP A 137 -8.25 15.97 0.25
N ASN A 138 -7.93 17.23 0.56
CA ASN A 138 -7.24 18.10 -0.40
C ASN A 138 -5.84 17.56 -0.74
N PHE A 139 -5.13 17.03 0.26
CA PHE A 139 -3.86 16.35 0.08
C PHE A 139 -4.04 15.08 -0.77
N TRP A 140 -5.01 14.21 -0.43
CA TRP A 140 -5.23 12.96 -1.17
C TRP A 140 -5.66 13.19 -2.62
N ASN A 141 -6.57 14.13 -2.89
CA ASN A 141 -7.05 14.44 -4.24
C ASN A 141 -5.93 14.94 -5.15
N ARG A 142 -4.99 15.73 -4.63
CA ARG A 142 -3.84 16.21 -5.40
C ARG A 142 -2.84 15.09 -5.67
N ASN A 143 -2.55 14.28 -4.65
CA ASN A 143 -1.47 13.29 -4.72
C ASN A 143 -1.91 11.97 -5.37
N ILE A 144 -3.21 11.65 -5.40
CA ILE A 144 -3.71 10.54 -6.21
C ILE A 144 -3.52 10.80 -7.71
N LYS A 145 -3.70 12.05 -8.16
CA LYS A 145 -3.45 12.42 -9.57
C LYS A 145 -1.98 12.17 -9.94
N LYS A 146 -1.05 12.66 -9.11
CA LYS A 146 0.40 12.43 -9.29
C LYS A 146 0.73 10.93 -9.27
N GLY A 147 0.11 10.17 -8.36
CA GLY A 147 0.28 8.72 -8.27
C GLY A 147 -0.19 8.01 -9.53
N ILE A 148 -1.34 8.41 -10.10
CA ILE A 148 -1.84 7.86 -11.36
C ILE A 148 -0.90 8.20 -12.53
N GLU A 149 -0.43 9.46 -12.62
CA GLU A 149 0.53 9.87 -13.65
C GLU A 149 1.85 9.09 -13.56
N TRP A 150 2.25 8.68 -12.35
CA TRP A 150 3.42 7.82 -12.13
C TRP A 150 3.19 6.36 -12.54
N LEU A 151 1.94 5.87 -12.54
CA LEU A 151 1.67 4.50 -12.98
C LEU A 151 2.00 4.27 -14.45
N ASP A 152 1.83 5.30 -15.28
CA ASP A 152 2.08 5.28 -16.73
C ASP A 152 3.57 5.39 -17.11
N GLN A 153 4.46 5.57 -16.13
CA GLN A 153 5.91 5.64 -16.30
C GLN A 153 6.59 4.26 -16.34
#